data_AF-A0A2M7T8Y1-F1
#
_entry.id   AF-A0A2M7T8Y1-F1
#
_cell.length_a   1.000
_cell.length_b   1.000
_cell.length_c   1.000
_cell.angle_alpha   90.00
_cell.angle_beta   90.00
_cell.angle_gamma   90.00
#
_symmetry.space_group_name_H-M   'P 1'
#
loop_
_entity.id
_entity.type
_entity.pdbx_description
1 polymer ?
#
loop_
_entity_poly.entity_id
_entity_poly.type
_entity_poly.pdbx_seq_one_letter_code
_entity_poly.pdbx_strand_id
1 'polypeptide(L)' 'MFLFSGIFFPINALPSWAQKLAFFTPLYHIVVVCRNLVVGRTNSDVTISATLVIIISLVFFLMPIALMKRRLIK' A
#
# COMPACT_ATOMS: atom_id res chain seq x y z
N MET A 1 9.13 9.33 0.04
CA MET A 1 7.68 9.42 -0.20
C MET A 1 6.94 9.23 1.13
N PHE A 2 6.81 10.27 1.96
CA PHE A 2 6.11 10.18 3.26
C PHE A 2 4.93 11.14 3.39
N LEU A 3 4.79 12.09 2.46
CA LEU A 3 3.75 13.11 2.51
C LEU A 3 2.33 12.50 2.50
N PHE A 4 2.16 11.40 1.77
CA PHE A 4 0.88 10.71 1.59
C PHE A 4 0.75 9.42 2.42
N SER A 5 1.64 9.18 3.39
CA SER A 5 1.57 7.98 4.23
C SER A 5 0.53 8.07 5.35
N GLY A 6 0.01 9.27 5.63
CA GLY A 6 -0.93 9.49 6.73
C GLY A 6 -0.28 9.51 8.13
N ILE A 7 1.05 9.43 8.21
CA ILE A 7 1.81 9.45 9.48
C ILE A 7 1.96 10.88 10.00
N PHE A 8 2.39 11.81 9.13
CA PHE A 8 2.64 13.21 9.50
C PHE A 8 1.41 14.10 9.36
N PHE A 9 0.58 13.82 8.36
CA PHE A 9 -0.63 14.60 8.06
C PHE A 9 -1.85 13.67 8.01
N PRO A 10 -2.95 14.00 8.71
CA PRO A 10 -4.16 13.20 8.64
C PRO A 10 -4.75 13.26 7.23
N ILE A 11 -4.95 12.09 6.62
CA ILE A 11 -5.41 12.01 5.22
C ILE A 11 -6.79 12.61 5.02
N ASN A 12 -7.66 12.50 6.02
CA ASN A 12 -9.01 13.07 5.97
C ASN A 12 -9.02 14.61 5.85
N ALA A 13 -7.91 15.28 6.20
CA ALA A 13 -7.76 16.73 6.09
C ALA A 13 -7.14 17.19 4.76
N LEU A 14 -6.69 16.25 3.91
CA LEU A 14 -6.13 16.57 2.60
C LEU A 14 -7.24 16.84 1.57
N PRO A 15 -6.96 17.61 0.50
CA PRO A 15 -7.86 17.74 -0.64
C PRO A 15 -8.23 16.38 -1.23
N SER A 16 -9.43 16.26 -1.80
CA SER A 16 -9.97 15.00 -2.33
C SER A 16 -9.07 14.33 -3.38
N TRP A 17 -8.33 15.11 -4.18
CA TRP A 17 -7.36 14.59 -5.14
C TRP A 17 -6.17 13.91 -4.45
N ALA A 18 -5.68 14.48 -3.35
CA ALA A 18 -4.53 13.98 -2.60
C ALA A 18 -4.91 12.72 -1.79
N GLN A 19 -6.14 12.66 -1.29
CA GLN A 19 -6.68 11.44 -0.65
C GLN A 19 -6.69 10.26 -1.61
N LYS A 20 -7.15 10.47 -2.85
CA LYS A 20 -7.15 9.44 -3.89
C LYS A 20 -5.73 8.97 -4.21
N LEU A 21 -4.78 9.88 -4.38
CA LEU A 21 -3.39 9.52 -4.62
C LEU A 21 -2.79 8.70 -3.48
N ALA A 22 -3.06 9.09 -2.23
CA ALA A 22 -2.59 8.34 -1.07
C ALA A 22 -3.12 6.90 -1.06
N PHE A 23 -4.39 6.70 -1.42
CA PHE A 23 -5.00 5.37 -1.50
C PHE A 23 -4.30 4.45 -2.52
N PHE A 24 -3.76 4.98 -3.62
CA PHE A 24 -3.00 4.18 -4.58
C PHE A 24 -1.61 3.77 -4.09
N THR A 25 -1.12 4.34 -2.98
CA THR A 25 0.21 4.02 -2.47
C THR A 25 0.18 2.78 -1.56
N PRO A 26 1.05 1.78 -1.77
CA PRO A 26 1.14 0.63 -0.87
C PRO A 26 1.56 1.05 0.55
N LEU A 27 2.28 2.17 0.66
CA LEU A 27 2.72 2.73 1.94
C LEU A 27 1.54 3.14 2.84
N TYR A 28 0.49 3.74 2.27
CA TYR A 28 -0.73 4.08 3.02
C TYR A 28 -1.36 2.83 3.66
N HIS A 29 -1.50 1.75 2.88
CA HIS A 29 -2.10 0.51 3.36
C HIS A 29 -1.30 -0.13 4.50
N ILE A 30 0.04 -0.10 4.43
CA ILE A 30 0.91 -0.61 5.51
C ILE A 30 0.69 0.19 6.81
N VAL A 31 0.66 1.52 6.73
CA VAL A 31 0.46 2.39 7.90
C VAL A 31 -0.91 2.15 8.54
N VAL A 32 -1.97 2.02 7.72
CA VAL A 32 -3.32 1.72 8.20
C VAL A 32 -3.36 0.39 8.94
N VAL A 33 -2.74 -0.65 8.40
CA VAL A 33 -2.69 -1.97 9.05
C VAL A 33 -1.92 -1.90 10.36
N CYS A 34 -0.70 -1.37 10.38
CA CYS A 34 0.11 -1.24 11.59
C CYS A 34 -0.62 -0.45 12.68
N ARG A 35 -1.21 0.70 12.34
CA ARG A 35 -1.92 1.56 13.30
C ARG A 35 -3.12 0.84 13.92
N ASN A 36 -3.93 0.19 13.09
CA ASN A 36 -5.13 -0.48 13.59
C ASN A 36 -4.79 -1.70 14.45
N LEU A 37 -3.76 -2.48 14.08
CA LEU A 37 -3.27 -3.60 14.89
C LEU A 37 -2.74 -3.17 16.25
N VAL A 38 -1.97 -2.07 16.32
CA VAL A 38 -1.46 -1.52 17.59
C VAL A 38 -2.58 -1.08 18.51
N VAL A 39 -3.66 -0.54 17.96
CA VAL A 39 -4.86 -0.11 18.73
C VAL A 39 -5.80 -1.28 19.02
N GLY A 40 -5.47 -2.50 18.57
CA GLY A 40 -6.31 -3.70 18.75
C GLY A 40 -7.60 -3.68 17.94
N ARG A 41 -7.68 -2.85 16.88
CA ARG A 41 -8.85 -2.74 16.01
C ARG A 41 -8.65 -3.60 14.77
N THR A 42 -9.50 -4.62 14.60
CA THR A 42 -9.53 -5.47 13.41
C THR A 42 -10.78 -5.18 12.59
N ASN A 43 -10.80 -4.02 11.94
CA ASN A 43 -11.90 -3.63 11.05
C ASN A 43 -11.69 -4.17 9.62
N SER A 44 -12.74 -4.15 8.80
CA SER A 44 -12.67 -4.57 7.38
C SER A 44 -11.57 -3.83 6.58
N ASP A 45 -11.29 -2.57 6.93
CA ASP A 45 -10.20 -1.78 6.32
C ASP A 45 -8.82 -2.42 6.47
N VAL A 46 -8.59 -3.12 7.59
CA VAL A 46 -7.33 -3.82 7.86
C VAL A 46 -7.19 -5.02 6.93
N THR A 47 -8.26 -5.81 6.80
CA THR A 47 -8.25 -7.00 5.93
C THR A 47 -8.08 -6.62 4.47
N ILE A 48 -8.76 -5.56 4.00
CA ILE A 48 -8.62 -5.05 2.63
C ILE A 48 -7.19 -4.55 2.40
N SER A 49 -6.68 -3.70 3.30
CA SER A 49 -5.33 -3.12 3.17
C SER A 49 -4.24 -4.19 3.24
N ALA A 50 -4.36 -5.17 4.14
CA ALA A 50 -3.42 -6.29 4.24
C ALA A 50 -3.42 -7.16 2.98
N THR A 51 -4.61 -7.46 2.45
CA THR A 51 -4.75 -8.25 1.20
C THR A 51 -4.13 -7.50 0.02
N LEU A 52 -4.39 -6.20 -0.11
CA LEU A 52 -3.80 -5.38 -1.16
C LEU A 52 -2.27 -5.32 -1.06
N VAL A 53 -1.71 -5.18 0.13
CA VAL A 53 -0.25 -5.19 0.33
C VAL A 53 0.36 -6.52 -0.11
N ILE A 54 -0.26 -7.65 0.20
CA ILE A 54 0.20 -8.98 -0.24
C ILE A 54 0.15 -9.08 -1.77
N ILE A 55 -0.96 -8.67 -2.40
CA ILE A 55 -1.11 -8.70 -3.86
C ILE A 55 -0.06 -7.83 -4.53
N ILE A 56 0.12 -6.59 -4.07
CA ILE A 56 1.11 -5.65 -4.64
C ILE A 56 2.52 -6.24 -4.47
N SER A 57 2.84 -6.79 -3.30
CA SER A 57 4.14 -7.41 -3.05
C SER A 57 4.41 -8.59 -3.99
N LEU A 58 3.42 -9.46 -4.21
CA LEU A 58 3.51 -10.57 -5.16
C LEU A 58 3.69 -10.08 -6.60
N VAL A 59 2.94 -9.07 -7.03
CA VAL A 59 3.05 -8.50 -8.38
C VAL A 59 4.44 -7.91 -8.59
N PHE A 60 4.93 -7.11 -7.65
CA PHE A 60 6.27 -6.51 -7.72
C PHE A 60 7.40 -7.54 -7.57
N PHE A 61 7.14 -8.71 -6.98
CA PHE A 61 8.10 -9.80 -6.91
C PHE A 61 8.13 -10.62 -8.21
N LEU A 62 6.97 -10.96 -8.78
CA LEU A 62 6.86 -11.80 -9.98
C LEU A 62 7.21 -11.04 -11.27
N MET A 63 6.87 -9.75 -11.35
CA MET A 63 7.06 -8.94 -12.57
C MET A 63 8.55 -8.82 -12.97
N PRO A 64 9.51 -8.50 -12.08
CA PRO A 64 10.92 -8.47 -12.42
C PRO A 64 11.44 -9.84 -12.87
N ILE A 65 11.01 -10.93 -12.22
CA ILE A 65 11.42 -12.29 -12.59
C ILE A 65 10.95 -12.60 -14.03
N ALA A 66 9.71 -12.26 -14.38
CA ALA A 66 9.18 -12.44 -15.73
C ALA A 66 9.91 -11.55 -16.76
N LEU A 67 10.20 -10.29 -16.41
CA LEU A 67 10.94 -9.36 -17.28
C LEU A 67 12.39 -9.81 -17.49
N MET A 68 13.04 -10.36 -16.46
CA MET A 68 14.38 -10.92 -16.56
C MET A 68 14.41 -12.16 -17.45
N LYS A 69 13.44 -13.09 -17.30
CA LYS A 69 13.31 -14.24 -18.20
C LYS A 69 13.14 -13.82 -19.67
N ARG A 70 12.32 -12.79 -19.94
CA ARG A 70 12.14 -12.24 -21.29
C ARG A 70 13.38 -11.53 -21.85
N ARG A 71 14.28 -11.03 -21.00
CA ARG A 71 15.53 -10.39 -21.44
C ARG A 71 16.70 -11.35 -21.60
N LEU A 72 16.74 -12.45 -20.85
CA LEU A 72 17.89 -13.37 -20.82
C LEU A 72 17.78 -14.52 -21.82
N ILE A 73 16.60 -14.86 -22.29
CA ILE A 73 16.40 -15.88 -23.33
C ILE A 73 16.10 -15.14 -24.64
N LYS A 74 17.12 -15.04 -25.49
CA LYS A 74 16.94 -14.95 -26.94
C LYS A 74 16.70 -16.35 -27.48
#